data_AF-A0A8C5UGB9-F1
#
_entry.id   AF-A0A8C5UGB9-F1
#
_cell.length_a   1.000
_cell.length_b   1.000
_cell.length_c   1.000
_cell.angle_alpha   90.00
_cell.angle_beta   90.00
_cell.angle_gamma   90.00
#
_symmetry.space_group_name_H-M   'P 1'
#
loop_
_entity.id
_entity.type
_entity.pdbx_description
1 polymer ?
#
loop_
_entity_poly.entity_id
_entity_poly.type
_entity_poly.pdbx_seq_one_letter_code
_entity_poly.pdbx_strand_id
1 'polypeptide(L)'
;MAQPRISAYLPPDIDPTKAPLAFGRRALPKLNEELQSPELLTQQQALVALCDLVHDPENVYQAIALGFLDNLQTLLAHDDQTVRQKTTEALSVMALHSVG
;
A
#
# COMPACT_ATOMS: atom_id res chain seq x y z
N MET A 1 -7.10 39.16 10.11
CA MET A 1 -7.48 37.74 10.02
C MET A 1 -6.61 37.09 8.97
N ALA A 2 -5.76 36.12 9.33
CA ALA A 2 -4.88 35.44 8.39
C ALA A 2 -5.67 34.35 7.65
N GLN A 3 -5.76 34.46 6.33
CA GLN A 3 -6.35 33.42 5.49
C GLN A 3 -5.27 32.35 5.22
N PRO A 4 -5.56 31.05 5.39
CA PRO A 4 -4.61 30.01 5.03
C PRO A 4 -4.42 30.04 3.50
N ARG A 5 -3.18 30.30 3.05
CA ARG A 5 -2.79 30.17 1.63
C ARG A 5 -2.58 28.69 1.34
N ILE A 6 -3.65 28.02 0.92
CA ILE A 6 -3.56 26.65 0.41
C ILE A 6 -3.04 26.76 -1.03
N SER A 7 -1.78 26.36 -1.25
CA SER A 7 -1.20 26.27 -2.60
C SER A 7 -1.99 25.24 -3.41
N ALA A 8 -2.38 25.59 -4.64
CA ALA A 8 -2.99 24.66 -5.59
C ALA A 8 -1.99 23.62 -6.14
N TYR A 9 -0.69 23.82 -5.88
CA TYR A 9 0.38 22.93 -6.32
C TYR A 9 0.89 22.09 -5.16
N LEU A 10 1.15 20.82 -5.44
CA LEU A 10 1.89 19.92 -4.56
C LEU A 10 3.24 20.58 -4.18
N PRO A 11 3.69 20.44 -2.93
CA PRO A 11 5.04 20.84 -2.53
C PRO A 11 6.07 20.21 -3.48
N PRO A 12 7.17 20.93 -3.79
CA PRO A 12 8.15 20.50 -4.80
C PRO A 12 8.83 19.16 -4.50
N ASP A 13 8.78 18.69 -3.25
CA ASP A 13 9.41 17.45 -2.79
C ASP A 13 8.46 16.24 -2.73
N ILE A 14 7.21 16.36 -3.19
CA ILE A 14 6.28 15.22 -3.23
C ILE A 14 6.41 14.50 -4.57
N ASP A 15 6.90 13.28 -4.53
CA ASP A 15 6.83 12.35 -5.65
C ASP A 15 5.36 11.89 -5.83
N PRO A 16 4.69 12.28 -6.93
CA PRO A 16 3.29 11.94 -7.14
C PRO A 16 3.08 10.45 -7.41
N THR A 17 4.15 9.66 -7.57
CA THR A 17 4.09 8.21 -7.80
C THR A 17 4.24 7.40 -6.52
N LYS A 18 4.54 8.02 -5.37
CA LYS A 18 4.63 7.35 -4.08
C LYS A 18 3.32 7.43 -3.31
N ALA A 19 2.93 6.33 -2.68
CA ALA A 19 1.82 6.33 -1.75
C ALA A 19 2.11 7.28 -0.56
N PRO A 20 1.15 8.13 -0.16
CA PRO A 20 1.26 8.94 1.05
C PRO A 20 1.10 8.05 2.29
N LEU A 21 2.20 7.41 2.71
CA LEU A 21 2.21 6.51 3.85
C LEU A 21 1.95 7.26 5.17
N ALA A 22 0.98 6.78 5.95
CA ALA A 22 0.74 7.32 7.29
C ALA A 22 1.89 6.97 8.25
N PHE A 23 2.14 7.82 9.23
CA PHE A 23 3.24 7.62 10.17
C PHE A 23 2.99 6.48 11.17
N GLY A 24 4.02 5.65 11.39
CA GLY A 24 4.04 4.62 12.43
C GLY A 24 2.93 3.57 12.26
N ARG A 25 2.24 3.24 13.36
CA ARG A 25 1.22 2.17 13.40
C ARG A 25 0.02 2.39 12.48
N ARG A 26 -0.18 3.60 11.96
CA ARG A 26 -1.25 3.91 11.00
C ARG A 26 -0.89 3.62 9.55
N ALA A 27 0.37 3.35 9.25
CA ALA A 27 0.85 3.02 7.92
C ALA A 27 0.02 1.91 7.27
N LEU A 28 -0.02 0.72 7.89
CA LEU A 28 -0.71 -0.45 7.35
C LEU A 28 -2.24 -0.31 7.31
N PRO A 29 -2.95 0.15 8.36
CA PRO A 29 -4.40 0.32 8.27
C PRO A 29 -4.84 1.24 7.11
N LYS A 30 -4.14 2.38 6.95
CA LYS A 30 -4.44 3.30 5.84
C LYS A 30 -4.13 2.66 4.49
N LEU A 31 -3.01 1.94 4.39
CA LEU A 31 -2.66 1.23 3.16
C LEU A 31 -3.74 0.21 2.77
N ASN A 32 -4.33 -0.47 3.76
CA ASN A 32 -5.39 -1.45 3.52
C ASN A 32 -6.66 -0.79 2.93
N GLU A 33 -7.00 0.41 3.40
CA GLU A 33 -8.07 1.22 2.83
C GLU A 33 -7.73 1.65 1.38
N GLU A 34 -6.49 2.08 1.13
CA GLU A 34 -6.03 2.50 -0.20
C GLU A 34 -5.98 1.34 -1.22
N LEU A 35 -5.72 0.10 -0.78
CA LEU A 35 -5.81 -1.11 -1.61
C LEU A 35 -7.23 -1.40 -2.12
N GLN A 36 -8.25 -0.87 -1.44
CA GLN A 36 -9.65 -0.99 -1.85
C GLN A 36 -10.15 0.26 -2.60
N SER A 37 -9.27 1.22 -2.87
CA SER A 37 -9.62 2.43 -3.60
C SER A 37 -10.17 2.09 -4.99
N PRO A 38 -11.22 2.78 -5.48
CA PRO A 38 -11.67 2.64 -6.87
C PRO A 38 -10.69 3.28 -7.86
N GLU A 39 -9.75 4.11 -7.39
CA GLU A 39 -8.75 4.75 -8.22
C GLU A 39 -7.53 3.84 -8.42
N LEU A 40 -7.28 3.45 -9.68
CA LEU A 40 -6.20 2.53 -10.05
C LEU A 40 -4.82 3.01 -9.57
N LEU A 41 -4.55 4.30 -9.71
CA LEU A 41 -3.26 4.86 -9.30
C LEU A 41 -3.05 4.71 -7.79
N THR A 42 -4.08 4.97 -6.98
CA THR A 42 -4.03 4.79 -5.53
C THR A 42 -3.77 3.33 -5.15
N GLN A 43 -4.44 2.38 -5.80
CA GLN A 43 -4.20 0.96 -5.58
C GLN A 43 -2.77 0.54 -5.93
N GLN A 44 -2.26 0.98 -7.09
CA GLN A 44 -0.91 0.66 -7.53
C GLN A 44 0.12 1.24 -6.56
N GLN A 45 -0.05 2.47 -6.12
CA GLN A 45 0.80 3.11 -5.13
C GLN A 45 0.79 2.36 -3.80
N ALA A 46 -0.41 2.00 -3.31
CA ALA A 46 -0.57 1.25 -2.08
C ALA A 46 0.10 -0.13 -2.16
N LEU A 47 -0.01 -0.82 -3.30
CA LEU A 47 0.66 -2.11 -3.53
C LEU A 47 2.18 -1.98 -3.57
N VAL A 48 2.72 -0.95 -4.22
CA VAL A 48 4.17 -0.70 -4.24
C VAL A 48 4.68 -0.43 -2.83
N ALA A 49 4.01 0.42 -2.07
CA ALA A 49 4.35 0.68 -0.68
C ALA A 49 4.18 -0.57 0.21
N LEU A 50 3.20 -1.43 -0.07
CA LEU A 50 3.06 -2.70 0.62
C LEU A 50 4.27 -3.59 0.35
N CYS A 51 4.69 -3.71 -0.92
CA CYS A 51 5.86 -4.49 -1.30
C CYS A 51 7.08 -4.03 -0.51
N ASP A 52 7.32 -2.72 -0.38
CA ASP A 52 8.43 -2.19 0.41
C ASP A 52 8.33 -2.57 1.91
N LEU A 53 7.12 -2.55 2.49
CA LEU A 53 6.91 -2.83 3.91
C LEU A 53 7.00 -4.32 4.28
N VAL A 54 6.53 -5.23 3.41
CA VAL A 54 6.47 -6.67 3.72
C VAL A 54 7.82 -7.38 3.69
N HIS A 55 8.91 -6.69 3.32
CA HIS A 55 10.28 -7.19 3.52
C HIS A 55 10.68 -7.25 4.99
N ASP A 56 9.97 -6.52 5.87
CA ASP A 56 10.12 -6.60 7.32
C ASP A 56 9.10 -7.62 7.87
N PRO A 57 9.54 -8.71 8.53
CA PRO A 57 8.65 -9.72 9.08
C PRO A 57 7.67 -9.15 10.11
N GLU A 58 8.02 -8.11 10.88
CA GLU A 58 7.08 -7.50 11.83
C GLU A 58 5.87 -6.91 11.09
N ASN A 59 6.11 -6.21 9.97
CA ASN A 59 5.04 -5.68 9.14
C ASN A 59 4.20 -6.78 8.49
N VAL A 60 4.80 -7.92 8.14
CA VAL A 60 4.06 -9.09 7.63
C VAL A 60 3.06 -9.59 8.67
N TYR A 61 3.50 -9.80 9.92
CA TYR A 61 2.61 -10.25 10.99
C TYR A 61 1.47 -9.26 11.26
N GLN A 62 1.77 -7.95 11.25
CA GLN A 62 0.75 -6.91 11.42
C GLN A 62 -0.22 -6.87 10.23
N ALA A 63 0.27 -6.99 8.99
CA ALA A 63 -0.58 -7.03 7.79
C ALA A 63 -1.53 -8.23 7.80
N ILE A 64 -1.04 -9.41 8.22
CA ILE A 64 -1.89 -10.60 8.40
C ILE A 64 -2.97 -10.35 9.46
N ALA A 65 -2.58 -9.79 10.62
CA ALA A 65 -3.55 -9.46 11.68
C ALA A 65 -4.60 -8.43 11.26
N LEU A 66 -4.27 -7.56 10.30
CA LEU A 66 -5.17 -6.56 9.72
C LEU A 66 -6.01 -7.08 8.54
N GLY A 67 -5.88 -8.36 8.16
CA GLY A 67 -6.70 -8.98 7.12
C GLY A 67 -6.28 -8.66 5.68
N PHE A 68 -5.00 -8.32 5.44
CA PHE A 68 -4.52 -8.02 4.09
C PHE A 68 -4.66 -9.19 3.11
N LEU A 69 -4.62 -10.43 3.59
CA LEU A 69 -4.66 -11.61 2.74
C LEU A 69 -5.95 -11.72 1.92
N ASP A 70 -7.10 -11.36 2.50
CA ASP A 70 -8.40 -11.39 1.81
C ASP A 70 -8.43 -10.38 0.64
N ASN A 71 -7.85 -9.19 0.86
CA ASN A 71 -7.72 -8.15 -0.15
C ASN A 71 -6.75 -8.58 -1.26
N LEU A 72 -5.57 -9.10 -0.91
CA LEU A 72 -4.59 -9.57 -1.87
C LEU A 72 -5.12 -10.74 -2.71
N GLN A 73 -5.86 -11.66 -2.11
CA GLN A 73 -6.50 -12.75 -2.85
C GLN A 73 -7.46 -12.22 -3.92
N THR A 74 -8.22 -11.16 -3.62
CA THR A 74 -9.12 -10.52 -4.59
C THR A 74 -8.33 -9.80 -5.70
N LEU A 75 -7.24 -9.11 -5.35
CA LEU A 75 -6.41 -8.35 -6.29
C LEU A 75 -5.62 -9.24 -7.28
N LEU A 76 -5.44 -10.53 -6.99
CA LEU A 76 -4.85 -11.49 -7.94
C LEU A 76 -5.69 -11.64 -9.22
N ALA A 77 -7.00 -11.40 -9.15
CA ALA A 77 -7.92 -11.46 -10.28
C ALA A 77 -8.23 -10.08 -10.90
N HIS A 78 -7.52 -9.03 -10.48
CA HIS A 78 -7.74 -7.66 -10.97
C HIS A 78 -7.42 -7.53 -12.47
N ASP A 79 -8.11 -6.65 -13.21
CA ASP A 79 -7.94 -6.49 -14.66
C ASP A 79 -6.57 -5.88 -15.04
N ASP A 80 -6.05 -4.97 -14.20
CA ASP A 80 -4.74 -4.34 -14.40
C ASP A 80 -3.58 -5.32 -14.12
N GLN A 81 -2.63 -5.38 -15.05
CA GLN A 81 -1.47 -6.26 -14.97
C GLN A 81 -0.51 -5.87 -13.84
N THR A 82 -0.31 -4.57 -13.60
CA THR A 82 0.62 -4.07 -12.57
C THR A 82 0.10 -4.45 -11.18
N VAL A 83 -1.20 -4.29 -10.94
CA VAL A 83 -1.88 -4.72 -9.72
C VAL A 83 -1.66 -6.21 -9.48
N ARG A 84 -1.92 -7.08 -10.47
CA ARG A 84 -1.71 -8.53 -10.34
C ARG A 84 -0.25 -8.88 -10.04
N GLN A 85 0.69 -8.27 -10.77
CA GLN A 85 2.13 -8.52 -10.60
C GLN A 85 2.58 -8.14 -9.18
N LYS A 86 2.25 -6.92 -8.72
CA LYS A 86 2.66 -6.43 -7.39
C LYS A 86 1.97 -7.19 -6.26
N THR A 87 0.72 -7.58 -6.44
CA THR A 87 0.01 -8.46 -5.50
C THR A 87 0.71 -9.81 -5.37
N THR A 88 1.12 -10.40 -6.48
CA THR A 88 1.85 -11.69 -6.48
C THR A 88 3.23 -11.56 -5.81
N GLU A 89 3.95 -10.46 -6.07
CA GLU A 89 5.23 -10.15 -5.42
C GLU A 89 5.07 -10.04 -3.90
N ALA A 90 4.12 -9.23 -3.42
CA ALA A 90 3.84 -9.07 -2.00
C ALA A 90 3.49 -10.41 -1.33
N LEU A 91 2.60 -11.20 -1.93
CA LEU A 91 2.24 -12.53 -1.42
C LEU A 91 3.45 -13.48 -1.36
N SER A 92 4.31 -13.46 -2.38
CA SER A 92 5.52 -14.29 -2.40
C SER A 92 6.48 -13.93 -1.27
N VAL A 93 6.71 -12.63 -1.03
CA VAL A 93 7.58 -12.15 0.05
C VAL A 93 6.99 -12.52 1.41
N MET A 94 5.70 -12.26 1.63
CA MET A 94 5.01 -12.62 2.87
C MET A 94 5.06 -14.13 3.14
N ALA A 95 4.89 -14.97 2.11
CA ALA A 95 4.95 -16.42 2.24
C ALA A 95 6.36 -16.92 2.62
N LEU A 96 7.42 -16.31 2.08
CA LEU A 96 8.80 -16.65 2.43
C LEU A 96 9.10 -16.45 3.92
N HIS A 97 8.52 -15.42 4.54
CA HIS A 97 8.68 -15.17 5.98
C HIS A 97 7.92 -16.17 6.87
N SER A 98 6.88 -16.82 6.35
CA SER A 98 6.07 -17.79 7.12
C SER A 98 6.76 -19.16 7.34
N VAL A 99 7.91 -19.40 6.70
CA VAL A 99 8.65 -20.68 6.72
C VAL A 99 9.83 -20.67 7.71
N GLY A 100 9.95 -19.64 8.56
CA GLY A 100 11.04 -19.46 9.53
C GLY A 100 10.69 -19.80 10.98
#